data_AF-A0A848BTK0-F1
#
_entry.id   AF-A0A848BTK0-F1
#
_cell.length_a   1.000
_cell.length_b   1.000
_cell.length_c   1.000
_cell.angle_alpha   90.00
_cell.angle_beta   90.00
_cell.angle_gamma   90.00
#
_symmetry.space_group_name_H-M   'P 1'
#
loop_
_entity.id
_entity.type
_entity.pdbx_description
1 polymer ?
#
loop_
_entity_poly.entity_id
_entity_poly.type
_entity_poly.pdbx_seq_one_letter_code
_entity_poly.pdbx_strand_id
1 'polypeptide(L)' 'MHLGTQELILILLIVVVLFGGKKVAGLGKALGTSLREFRAEVRKDDDSSSEQTDTSQTKPEESSDVSSKESDETSHRPST' A
#
# COMPACT_ATOMS: atom_id res chain seq x y z
N MET A 1 11.01 -31.91 -9.89
CA MET A 1 11.13 -30.45 -10.04
C MET A 1 10.31 -29.84 -8.91
N HIS A 2 10.95 -29.46 -7.80
CA HIS A 2 10.23 -28.95 -6.64
C HIS A 2 10.07 -27.45 -6.81
N LEU A 3 8.83 -26.98 -6.77
CA LEU A 3 8.54 -25.57 -6.58
C LEU A 3 8.89 -25.25 -5.13
N GLY A 4 10.15 -24.96 -4.88
CA GLY A 4 10.64 -24.54 -3.58
C GLY A 4 10.30 -23.09 -3.31
N THR A 5 10.66 -22.65 -2.11
CA THR A 5 10.55 -21.25 -1.69
C THR A 5 11.32 -20.31 -2.63
N GLN A 6 12.44 -20.77 -3.21
CA GLN A 6 13.27 -19.97 -4.11
C GLN A 6 12.56 -19.69 -5.45
N GLU A 7 11.91 -20.70 -6.04
CA GLU A 7 11.12 -20.53 -7.26
C GLU A 7 9.91 -19.63 -7.04
N LEU A 8 9.21 -19.77 -5.89
CA LEU A 8 8.09 -18.89 -5.55
C LEU A 8 8.50 -17.43 -5.41
N ILE A 9 9.65 -17.15 -4.78
CA ILE A 9 10.17 -15.78 -4.67
C ILE A 9 10.48 -15.21 -6.05
N LEU A 10 11.08 -16.01 -6.95
CA LEU A 10 11.39 -15.56 -8.31
C LEU A 10 10.12 -15.24 -9.12
N ILE A 11 9.08 -16.08 -9.01
CA ILE A 11 7.78 -15.84 -9.66
C ILE A 11 7.12 -14.58 -9.07
N LEU A 12 7.15 -14.41 -7.75
CA LEU A 12 6.60 -13.23 -7.09
C LEU A 12 7.30 -11.95 -7.57
N LEU A 13 8.62 -11.98 -7.73
CA LEU A 13 9.39 -10.86 -8.26
C LEU A 13 8.91 -10.47 -9.68
N ILE A 14 8.74 -11.46 -10.56
CA ILE A 14 8.25 -11.23 -11.93
C ILE A 14 6.85 -10.61 -11.90
N VAL A 15 5.93 -11.13 -11.08
CA VAL A 15 4.58 -10.59 -10.91
C VAL A 15 4.64 -9.13 -10.44
N VAL A 16 5.46 -8.80 -9.46
CA VAL A 16 5.61 -7.42 -8.97
C VAL A 16 6.16 -6.48 -10.05
N VAL A 17 7.06 -6.95 -10.92
CA VAL A 17 7.58 -6.15 -12.04
C VAL A 17 6.51 -5.91 -13.10
N LEU A 18 5.72 -6.92 -13.44
CA LEU A 18 4.67 -6.82 -14.47
C LEU A 18 3.47 -5.96 -14.01
N PHE A 19 3.01 -6.16 -12.78
CA PHE A 19 1.84 -5.48 -12.25
C PHE A 19 2.19 -4.19 -11.48
N GLY A 20 3.44 -4.04 -11.06
CA GLY A 20 3.91 -2.95 -10.21
C GLY A 20 3.53 -3.14 -8.73
N GLY A 21 4.36 -2.60 -7.83
CA GLY A 21 4.10 -2.67 -6.39
C GLY A 21 2.78 -2.02 -5.95
N LYS A 22 2.32 -0.97 -6.64
CA LYS A 22 1.07 -0.25 -6.31
C LYS A 22 -0.19 -1.10 -6.52
N LYS A 23 -0.23 -1.93 -7.57
CA LYS A 23 -1.38 -2.82 -7.83
C LYS A 23 -1.39 -3.99 -6.85
N VAL A 24 -0.24 -4.62 -6.61
CA VAL A 24 -0.11 -5.73 -5.65
C VAL A 24 -0.44 -5.26 -4.23
N ALA A 25 0.06 -4.09 -3.81
CA ALA A 25 -0.27 -3.51 -2.50
C ALA A 25 -1.75 -3.14 -2.38
N GLY A 26 -2.37 -2.60 -3.43
CA GLY A 26 -3.81 -2.31 -3.45
C GLY A 26 -4.66 -3.57 -3.27
N LEU A 27 -4.35 -4.65 -4.00
CA LEU A 27 -5.02 -5.93 -3.87
C LEU A 27 -4.80 -6.56 -2.49
N GLY A 28 -3.57 -6.55 -1.99
CA GLY A 28 -3.23 -7.07 -0.66
C GLY A 28 -3.96 -6.33 0.46
N LYS A 29 -4.10 -5.00 0.35
CA LYS A 29 -4.85 -4.20 1.33
C LYS A 29 -6.34 -4.55 1.32
N ALA A 30 -6.96 -4.66 0.14
CA ALA A 30 -8.37 -5.05 0.02
C ALA A 30 -8.64 -6.47 0.56
N LEU A 31 -7.80 -7.44 0.17
CA LEU A 31 -7.89 -8.83 0.65
C LEU A 31 -7.63 -8.93 2.15
N GLY A 32 -6.66 -8.18 2.68
CA GLY A 32 -6.32 -8.16 4.10
C GLY A 32 -7.45 -7.60 4.96
N THR A 33 -8.10 -6.52 4.52
CA THR A 33 -9.28 -5.97 5.20
C THR A 33 -10.44 -6.98 5.21
N SER A 34 -10.76 -7.57 4.05
CA SER A 34 -11.83 -8.57 3.95
C SER A 34 -11.55 -9.82 4.82
N LEU A 35 -10.31 -10.33 4.80
CA LEU A 35 -9.94 -11.47 5.62
C LEU A 35 -9.95 -11.13 7.12
N ARG A 36 -9.55 -9.92 7.50
CA ARG A 36 -9.57 -9.46 8.89
C ARG A 36 -10.99 -9.38 9.43
N GLU A 37 -11.92 -8.80 8.66
CA GLU A 37 -13.35 -8.76 9.01
C GLU A 37 -13.94 -10.17 9.11
N PHE A 38 -13.63 -11.04 8.14
CA PHE A 38 -14.04 -12.43 8.16
C PHE A 38 -13.52 -13.18 9.40
N ARG A 39 -12.24 -13.01 9.73
CA ARG A 39 -11.63 -13.61 10.94
C ARG A 39 -12.25 -13.06 12.21
N ALA A 40 -12.56 -11.76 12.27
CA ALA A 40 -13.17 -11.14 13.42
C ALA A 40 -14.57 -11.69 13.69
N GLU A 41 -15.37 -11.88 12.64
CA GLU A 41 -16.73 -12.41 12.79
C GLU A 41 -16.72 -13.90 13.16
N VAL A 42 -15.88 -14.71 12.51
CA VAL A 42 -15.71 -16.12 12.86
C VAL A 42 -15.23 -16.30 14.30
N ARG A 43 -14.40 -15.39 14.83
CA ARG A 43 -13.94 -15.47 16.23
C ARG A 43 -14.95 -14.95 17.25
N LYS A 44 -15.87 -14.05 16.88
CA LYS A 44 -16.97 -13.63 17.76
C LYS A 44 -17.96 -14.78 18.00
N ASP A 45 -18.17 -15.64 17.01
CA ASP A 45 -19.08 -16.78 17.13
C ASP A 45 -18.51 -17.92 17.99
N ASP A 46 -17.18 -18.07 18.05
CA ASP A 46 -16.49 -19.15 18.78
C ASP A 46 -16.10 -18.79 20.23
N ASP A 47 -15.90 -17.51 20.60
CA ASP A 47 -15.43 -17.15 21.94
C ASP A 47 -15.94 -15.76 22.39
N SER A 48 -16.76 -15.74 23.45
CA SER A 48 -17.20 -14.53 24.14
C SER A 48 -16.10 -13.92 25.01
N SER A 49 -14.93 -13.58 24.43
CA SER A 49 -13.95 -12.64 25.04
C SER A 49 -12.78 -12.35 24.08
N SER A 50 -12.75 -11.17 23.48
CA SER A 50 -11.59 -10.25 23.50
C SER A 50 -11.82 -9.09 22.54
N GLU A 51 -11.84 -7.90 23.12
CA GLU A 51 -11.90 -6.63 22.39
C GLU A 51 -10.62 -6.34 21.58
N GLN A 52 -10.85 -5.55 20.54
CA GLN A 52 -9.93 -4.64 19.85
C GLN A 52 -8.65 -5.21 19.22
N THR A 53 -8.59 -5.11 17.89
CA THR A 53 -7.36 -4.68 17.22
C THR A 53 -7.65 -3.68 16.11
N ASP A 54 -7.23 -2.44 16.38
CA ASP A 54 -6.69 -1.40 15.50
C ASP A 54 -7.31 -1.10 14.13
N THR A 55 -8.26 -0.17 14.14
CA THR A 55 -8.50 0.76 13.02
C THR A 55 -7.24 1.59 12.77
N SER A 56 -6.38 1.17 11.85
CA SER A 56 -5.34 2.04 11.30
C SER A 56 -5.78 2.54 9.93
N GLN A 57 -6.05 3.84 9.91
CA GLN A 57 -6.62 4.62 8.83
C GLN A 57 -5.84 4.49 7.52
N THR A 58 -6.60 4.34 6.45
CA THR A 58 -6.21 4.83 5.13
C THR A 58 -6.17 6.36 5.17
N LYS A 59 -5.01 6.98 4.93
CA LYS A 59 -4.96 8.27 4.24
C LYS A 59 -4.41 8.02 2.83
N PRO A 60 -5.21 8.26 1.77
CA PRO A 60 -4.72 8.35 0.40
C PRO A 60 -4.02 9.71 0.24
N GLU A 61 -2.73 9.71 -0.09
CA GLU A 61 -2.06 10.91 -0.63
C GLU A 61 -1.54 10.53 -2.00
N GLU A 62 -2.43 10.74 -2.96
CA GLU A 62 -2.11 11.09 -4.33
C GLU A 62 -1.33 12.42 -4.30
N SER A 63 -0.04 12.38 -4.63
CA SER A 63 0.66 13.53 -5.22
C SER A 63 1.84 13.02 -6.02
N SER A 64 1.53 12.59 -7.23
CA SER A 64 2.48 12.46 -8.33
C SER A 64 1.94 13.29 -9.48
N ASP A 65 1.97 14.62 -9.36
CA ASP A 65 1.98 15.54 -10.49
C ASP A 65 2.32 16.97 -10.05
N VAL A 66 3.60 17.34 -10.07
CA VAL A 66 4.04 18.71 -10.42
C VAL A 66 5.37 18.58 -11.16
N SER A 67 5.29 18.28 -12.45
CA SER A 67 6.27 18.70 -13.43
C SER A 67 5.65 19.86 -14.20
N SER A 68 6.45 20.91 -14.47
CA SER A 68 6.08 22.22 -15.05
C SER A 68 5.47 23.17 -13.98
N LYS A 69 5.96 24.39 -13.74
CA LYS A 69 6.33 25.43 -14.70
C LYS A 69 6.95 26.63 -13.94
N GLU A 70 8.03 27.20 -14.49
CA GLU A 70 8.26 28.66 -14.56
C GLU A 70 8.37 29.45 -13.24
N SER A 71 9.61 29.74 -12.85
CA SER A 71 9.94 30.92 -12.03
C SER A 71 11.12 31.63 -12.68
N ASP A 72 10.84 32.25 -13.83
CA ASP A 72 11.57 33.40 -14.34
C ASP A 72 10.93 34.66 -13.74
N GLU A 73 11.75 35.65 -13.46
CA GLU A 73 11.38 37.05 -13.20
C GLU A 73 10.66 37.42 -11.88
N THR A 74 11.42 37.96 -10.90
CA THR A 74 11.12 39.23 -10.18
C THR A 74 12.40 39.60 -9.42
N SER A 75 13.29 40.40 -10.01
CA SER A 75 13.36 41.85 -9.83
C SER A 75 13.44 42.31 -8.37
N HIS A 76 14.52 43.05 -8.07
CA HIS A 76 14.75 43.88 -6.88
C HIS A 76 15.20 43.12 -5.61
N ARG A 77 16.38 43.36 -5.03
CA ARG A 77 16.98 44.66 -4.64
C ARG A 77 18.46 44.45 -4.17
N PRO A 78 19.22 45.48 -3.71
CA PRO A 78 20.48 45.92 -4.31
C PRO A 78 21.74 45.75 -3.42
N SER A 79 22.89 46.20 -3.96
CA SER A 79 24.04 46.79 -3.25
C SER A 79 24.85 45.89 -2.31
N THR A 80 25.91 45.28 -2.83
CA THR A 80 27.32 45.67 -2.62
C THR A 80 28.18 44.98 -3.65
#